data_AF-A0A0J0XWQ9-F1
#
_entry.id   AF-A0A0J0XWQ9-F1
#
_cell.length_a   1.000
_cell.length_b   1.000
_cell.length_c   1.000
_cell.angle_alpha   90.00
_cell.angle_beta   90.00
_cell.angle_gamma   90.00
#
_symmetry.space_group_name_H-M   'P 1'
#
loop_
_entity.id
_entity.type
_entity.pdbx_description
1 polymer ?
#
loop_
_entity_poly.entity_id
_entity_poly.type
_entity_poly.pdbx_seq_one_letter_code
_entity_poly.pdbx_strand_id
1 'polypeptide(L)'
;MGIKDLMKWVKKTYPEVVTEYPRRWAAPELRGKRVAIDATLLTNRFHFGEKNVHARAARGLLGWYTMIREMQANGVSPIAVWDERGERPWKAPEARRRLETRARNLARQLHEERRVSRVSQLREALVAQAEMGERERTVLAAAWEEGLLSTYPLPSSSTPVVELSDTLVAAALAVGSIAARTAELATLYEDYVVDSQPVLSLPFSNHPAADAIEEEEEEILRIAGDELPHAKAAVAAASLLEDEEGAAVLDARLRCLPAVEYTETPKQRDLTEREGEVFGRAFSDVALALRGLTEIEDRMPRVADIYERALAIPREENHAACRELLRRMGVPTIFARVPYEAEGLCAAMALSGMVDFAGTEDSDVVVYGGPLLRGLTATKEPLTLVDGAQLQDAVPLTPAAWRDFCILLGTDASPRIPLVGPTRAYKLIERWGSIEDILKHNPELAERVEPDFMDLVANARRVFTDLPPVESVPALKAQPEEEVAGWIREMGASVPPQWLWGAADERREMEVWNRGLEWRSRDREGVMADAGDYGASEWEDKEIEEPPPVPSWEEVR
;
A
#
# COMPACT_ATOMS: atom_id res chain seq x y z
N MET A 1 5.79 9.85 -2.27
CA MET A 1 4.77 10.90 -2.33
C MET A 1 5.53 12.18 -2.57
N GLY A 2 5.29 12.77 -3.73
CA GLY A 2 6.00 13.90 -4.29
C GLY A 2 7.43 13.67 -4.74
N ILE A 3 8.05 14.79 -5.12
CA ILE A 3 9.42 14.93 -5.56
C ILE A 3 10.45 14.37 -4.57
N LYS A 4 11.17 13.35 -5.05
CA LYS A 4 12.15 12.61 -4.23
C LYS A 4 13.30 13.50 -3.77
N ASP A 5 13.60 13.43 -2.47
CA ASP A 5 14.71 14.13 -1.79
C ASP A 5 14.63 15.67 -1.79
N LEU A 6 13.60 16.30 -2.39
CA LEU A 6 13.42 17.76 -2.37
C LEU A 6 13.36 18.29 -0.95
N MET A 7 12.53 17.68 -0.10
CA MET A 7 12.33 18.13 1.28
C MET A 7 13.58 17.96 2.16
N LYS A 8 14.42 16.95 1.86
CA LYS A 8 15.72 16.81 2.54
C LYS A 8 16.69 17.91 2.11
N TRP A 9 16.65 18.29 0.83
CA TRP A 9 17.44 19.40 0.31
C TRP A 9 16.98 20.74 0.91
N VAL A 10 15.67 21.01 0.96
CA VAL A 10 15.10 22.21 1.60
C VAL A 10 15.52 22.31 3.07
N LYS A 11 15.29 21.28 3.88
CA LYS A 11 15.67 21.28 5.31
C LYS A 11 17.17 21.52 5.53
N LYS A 12 18.02 21.13 4.57
CA LYS A 12 19.47 21.29 4.67
C LYS A 12 19.94 22.66 4.20
N THR A 13 19.35 23.20 3.13
CA THR A 13 19.85 24.38 2.43
C THR A 13 19.11 25.65 2.82
N TYR A 14 17.81 25.56 3.10
CA TYR A 14 16.92 26.66 3.48
C TYR A 14 16.13 26.30 4.75
N PRO A 15 16.78 26.04 5.89
CA PRO A 15 16.08 25.69 7.12
C PRO A 15 15.14 26.79 7.63
N GLU A 16 15.37 28.05 7.26
CA GLU A 16 14.59 29.22 7.67
C GLU A 16 13.16 29.24 7.11
N VAL A 17 12.90 28.56 5.98
CA VAL A 17 11.54 28.45 5.41
C VAL A 17 10.75 27.28 5.99
N VAL A 18 11.37 26.52 6.91
CA VAL A 18 10.76 25.36 7.56
C VAL A 18 10.38 25.74 9.00
N THR A 19 9.09 25.67 9.29
CA THR A 19 8.56 25.89 10.64
C THR A 19 8.05 24.57 11.21
N GLU A 20 8.47 24.22 12.44
CA GLU A 20 7.96 23.04 13.14
C GLU A 20 6.99 23.43 14.26
N TYR A 21 5.91 22.66 14.39
CA TYR A 21 4.92 22.79 15.46
C TYR A 21 4.97 21.53 16.35
N PRO A 22 5.80 21.49 17.41
CA PRO A 22 5.88 20.35 18.33
C PRO A 22 4.57 20.05 19.06
N ARG A 23 3.76 21.08 19.29
CA ARG A 23 2.41 20.96 19.87
C ARG A 23 1.34 20.57 18.84
N ARG A 24 1.74 20.30 17.59
CA ARG A 24 0.84 19.92 16.48
C ARG A 24 -0.34 20.89 16.39
N TRP A 25 -1.58 20.40 16.36
CA TRP A 25 -2.79 21.21 16.24
C TRP A 25 -3.03 22.15 17.43
N ALA A 26 -2.45 21.87 18.60
CA ALA A 26 -2.51 22.75 19.77
C ALA A 26 -1.52 23.93 19.73
N ALA A 27 -0.80 24.11 18.61
CA ALA A 27 0.02 25.28 18.37
C ALA A 27 -0.88 26.54 18.23
N PRO A 28 -0.66 27.61 19.03
CA PRO A 28 -1.45 28.84 18.96
C PRO A 28 -1.50 29.47 17.56
N GLU A 29 -0.43 29.29 16.79
CA GLU A 29 -0.27 29.79 15.41
C GLU A 29 -1.26 29.14 14.43
N LEU A 30 -1.74 27.93 14.74
CA LEU A 30 -2.71 27.20 13.92
C LEU A 30 -4.17 27.49 14.31
N ARG A 31 -4.42 28.12 15.48
CA ARG A 31 -5.77 28.39 15.95
C ARG A 31 -6.51 29.32 15.00
N GLY A 32 -7.72 28.92 14.58
CA GLY A 32 -8.55 29.68 13.64
C GLY A 32 -8.15 29.50 12.17
N LYS A 33 -7.12 28.71 11.88
CA LYS A 33 -6.64 28.46 10.52
C LYS A 33 -7.52 27.44 9.81
N ARG A 34 -7.63 27.60 8.49
CA ARG A 34 -8.28 26.66 7.58
C ARG A 34 -7.23 25.81 6.88
N VAL A 35 -7.47 24.50 6.77
CA VAL A 35 -6.53 23.57 6.15
C VAL A 35 -7.26 22.74 5.10
N ALA A 36 -6.85 22.83 3.84
CA ALA A 36 -7.28 21.89 2.79
C ALA A 36 -6.42 20.63 2.89
N ILE A 37 -7.01 19.46 3.03
CA ILE A 37 -6.33 18.20 3.27
C ILE A 37 -6.49 17.31 2.03
N ASP A 38 -5.37 16.83 1.49
CA ASP A 38 -5.35 15.77 0.48
C ASP A 38 -5.86 14.47 1.11
N ALA A 39 -7.15 14.20 0.91
CA ALA A 39 -7.87 13.16 1.58
C ALA A 39 -7.63 11.78 0.97
N THR A 40 -7.39 11.70 -0.35
CA THR A 40 -7.04 10.45 -1.04
C THR A 40 -5.75 9.90 -0.46
N LEU A 41 -4.70 10.73 -0.40
CA LEU A 41 -3.42 10.32 0.16
C LEU A 41 -3.53 10.00 1.64
N LEU A 42 -4.18 10.87 2.42
CA LEU A 42 -4.25 10.70 3.86
C LEU A 42 -5.00 9.41 4.24
N THR A 43 -6.08 9.09 3.54
CA THR A 43 -6.83 7.84 3.72
C THR A 43 -5.96 6.62 3.44
N ASN A 44 -5.20 6.64 2.34
CA ASN A 44 -4.25 5.57 2.03
C ASN A 44 -3.18 5.43 3.11
N ARG A 45 -2.69 6.55 3.67
CA ARG A 45 -1.70 6.52 4.77
C ARG A 45 -2.27 5.95 6.06
N PHE A 46 -3.50 6.28 6.44
CA PHE A 46 -4.12 5.67 7.62
C PHE A 46 -4.33 4.17 7.44
N HIS A 47 -4.77 3.73 6.25
CA HIS A 47 -4.94 2.31 5.92
C HIS A 47 -3.64 1.51 6.01
N PHE A 48 -2.56 1.99 5.38
CA PHE A 48 -1.26 1.31 5.43
C PHE A 48 -0.49 1.51 6.74
N GLY A 49 -0.94 2.45 7.58
CA GLY A 49 -0.41 2.63 8.94
C GLY A 49 -0.76 1.48 9.89
N GLU A 50 -1.81 0.71 9.58
CA GLU A 50 -2.22 -0.47 10.35
C GLU A 50 -1.57 -1.74 9.82
N LYS A 51 -0.95 -2.50 10.73
CA LYS A 51 -0.26 -3.74 10.41
C LYS A 51 -1.25 -4.88 10.23
N ASN A 52 -2.32 -4.91 11.04
CA ASN A 52 -3.36 -5.91 10.90
C ASN A 52 -4.27 -5.57 9.71
N VAL A 53 -4.19 -6.36 8.64
CA VAL A 53 -4.95 -6.14 7.39
C VAL A 53 -6.47 -6.05 7.65
N HIS A 54 -6.99 -6.88 8.54
CA HIS A 54 -8.43 -6.92 8.87
C HIS A 54 -8.89 -5.68 9.64
N ALA A 55 -7.98 -4.98 10.32
CA ALA A 55 -8.28 -3.77 11.08
C ALA A 55 -8.08 -2.48 10.29
N ARG A 56 -7.61 -2.53 9.03
CA ARG A 56 -7.21 -1.33 8.27
C ARG A 56 -8.37 -0.38 7.97
N ALA A 57 -9.54 -0.92 7.62
CA ALA A 57 -10.74 -0.11 7.36
C ALA A 57 -11.15 0.66 8.63
N ALA A 58 -11.24 -0.06 9.76
CA ALA A 58 -11.51 0.52 11.06
C ALA A 58 -10.44 1.56 11.46
N ARG A 59 -9.16 1.30 11.17
CA ARG A 59 -8.07 2.25 11.41
C ARG A 59 -8.21 3.51 10.57
N GLY A 60 -8.56 3.38 9.29
CA GLY A 60 -8.80 4.50 8.39
C GLY A 60 -9.80 5.49 9.00
N LEU A 61 -10.95 4.97 9.41
CA LEU A 61 -12.00 5.74 10.08
C LEU A 61 -11.53 6.37 11.38
N LEU A 62 -10.87 5.58 12.25
CA LEU A 62 -10.40 6.07 13.53
C LEU A 62 -9.31 7.15 13.39
N GLY A 63 -8.42 7.01 12.40
CA GLY A 63 -7.39 7.99 12.08
C GLY A 63 -7.99 9.34 11.69
N TRP A 64 -8.96 9.32 10.76
CA TRP A 64 -9.72 10.51 10.40
C TRP A 64 -10.49 11.11 11.58
N TYR A 65 -11.25 10.29 12.31
CA TYR A 65 -12.03 10.74 13.46
C TYR A 65 -11.15 11.46 14.49
N THR A 66 -10.06 10.81 14.90
CA THR A 66 -9.10 11.35 15.88
C THR A 66 -8.51 12.68 15.41
N MET A 67 -8.03 12.73 14.17
CA MET A 67 -7.37 13.92 13.64
C MET A 67 -8.34 15.10 13.52
N ILE A 68 -9.53 14.88 12.96
CA ILE A 68 -10.53 15.95 12.78
C ILE A 68 -11.01 16.46 14.14
N ARG A 69 -11.19 15.58 15.14
CA ARG A 69 -11.50 16.00 16.51
C ARG A 69 -10.40 16.87 17.10
N GLU A 70 -9.14 16.46 16.98
CA GLU A 70 -8.00 17.23 17.48
C GLU A 70 -7.93 18.62 16.80
N MET A 71 -8.16 18.69 15.49
CA MET A 71 -8.23 19.95 14.74
C MET A 71 -9.36 20.85 15.25
N GLN A 72 -10.59 20.33 15.31
CA GLN A 72 -11.77 21.08 15.73
C GLN A 72 -11.67 21.58 17.18
N ALA A 73 -11.17 20.73 18.09
CA ALA A 73 -10.95 21.10 19.50
C ALA A 73 -9.96 22.27 19.66
N ASN A 74 -8.99 22.38 18.75
CA ASN A 74 -8.02 23.48 18.71
C ASN A 74 -8.44 24.64 17.80
N GLY A 75 -9.68 24.64 17.29
CA GLY A 75 -10.23 25.69 16.46
C GLY A 75 -9.65 25.75 15.04
N VAL A 76 -9.09 24.65 14.55
CA VAL A 76 -8.62 24.49 13.17
C VAL A 76 -9.77 23.93 12.32
N SER A 77 -10.00 24.53 11.15
CA SER A 77 -11.10 24.15 10.25
C SER A 77 -10.59 23.33 9.07
N PRO A 78 -10.84 22.01 9.03
CA PRO A 78 -10.45 21.15 7.92
C PRO A 78 -11.41 21.28 6.73
N ILE A 79 -10.87 21.11 5.52
CA ILE A 79 -11.61 20.83 4.29
C ILE A 79 -10.96 19.62 3.64
N ALA A 80 -11.71 18.58 3.33
CA ALA A 80 -11.20 17.37 2.69
C ALA A 80 -11.29 17.49 1.17
N VAL A 81 -10.16 17.29 0.48
CA VAL A 81 -10.05 17.34 -0.97
C VAL A 81 -9.73 15.93 -1.47
N TRP A 82 -10.60 15.39 -2.31
CA TRP A 82 -10.42 14.06 -2.90
C TRP A 82 -10.06 14.18 -4.37
N ASP A 83 -9.36 13.19 -4.90
CA ASP A 83 -9.18 13.05 -6.33
C ASP A 83 -10.50 12.60 -6.97
N GLU A 84 -10.90 13.27 -8.05
CA GLU A 84 -11.91 12.71 -8.94
C GLU A 84 -11.29 11.55 -9.72
N ARG A 85 -12.03 10.44 -9.78
CA ARG A 85 -11.66 9.27 -10.58
C ARG A 85 -11.64 9.64 -12.06
N GLY A 86 -10.58 9.24 -12.76
CA GLY A 86 -10.49 9.35 -14.21
C GLY A 86 -9.06 9.22 -14.72
N GLU A 87 -8.89 9.36 -16.03
CA GLU A 87 -7.58 9.18 -16.66
C GLU A 87 -6.73 10.45 -16.57
N ARG A 88 -5.51 10.29 -16.05
CA ARG A 88 -4.45 11.31 -16.08
C ARG A 88 -3.28 10.78 -16.92
N PRO A 89 -3.11 11.24 -18.17
CA PRO A 89 -2.13 10.67 -19.09
C PRO A 89 -0.70 10.64 -18.53
N TRP A 90 -0.29 11.68 -17.78
CA TRP A 90 1.05 11.76 -17.19
C TRP A 90 1.28 10.78 -16.04
N LYS A 91 0.23 10.22 -15.43
CA LYS A 91 0.35 9.20 -14.38
C LYS A 91 0.41 7.77 -14.92
N ALA A 92 0.15 7.54 -16.21
CA ALA A 92 0.20 6.21 -16.82
C ALA A 92 1.55 5.47 -16.59
N PRO A 93 2.73 6.11 -16.69
CA PRO A 93 4.00 5.46 -16.37
C PRO A 93 4.11 5.04 -14.90
N GLU A 94 3.61 5.86 -13.98
CA GLU A 94 3.61 5.56 -12.55
C GLU A 94 2.63 4.43 -12.22
N ALA A 95 1.42 4.47 -12.79
CA ALA A 95 0.41 3.42 -12.69
C ALA A 95 0.97 2.07 -13.15
N ARG A 96 1.67 2.04 -14.30
CA ARG A 96 2.37 0.84 -14.80
C ARG A 96 3.42 0.33 -13.81
N ARG A 97 4.27 1.21 -13.26
CA ARG A 97 5.27 0.80 -12.24
C ARG A 97 4.64 0.23 -10.97
N ARG A 98 3.51 0.80 -10.53
CA ARG A 98 2.73 0.31 -9.38
C ARG A 98 2.14 -1.07 -9.70
N LEU A 99 1.60 -1.26 -10.89
CA LEU A 99 1.09 -2.55 -11.38
C LEU A 99 2.18 -3.63 -11.42
N GLU A 100 3.33 -3.34 -12.03
CA GLU A 100 4.47 -4.27 -12.08
C GLU A 100 4.97 -4.63 -10.68
N THR A 101 4.97 -3.67 -9.75
CA THR A 101 5.35 -3.92 -8.36
C THR A 101 4.36 -4.84 -7.64
N ARG A 102 3.07 -4.70 -7.93
CA ARG A 102 2.02 -5.59 -7.40
C ARG A 102 2.13 -6.98 -7.99
N ALA A 103 2.31 -7.10 -9.31
CA ALA A 103 2.54 -8.39 -9.96
C ALA A 103 3.73 -9.13 -9.32
N ARG A 104 4.84 -8.43 -9.05
CA ARG A 104 5.99 -8.98 -8.31
C ARG A 104 5.64 -9.40 -6.89
N ASN A 105 4.87 -8.60 -6.15
CA ASN A 105 4.47 -8.95 -4.79
C ASN A 105 3.49 -10.14 -4.76
N LEU A 106 2.60 -10.25 -5.74
CA LEU A 106 1.70 -11.39 -5.89
C LEU A 106 2.47 -12.67 -6.19
N ALA A 107 3.42 -12.63 -7.14
CA ALA A 107 4.29 -13.77 -7.42
C ALA A 107 5.04 -14.23 -6.15
N ARG A 108 5.51 -13.28 -5.34
CA ARG A 108 6.17 -13.57 -4.06
C ARG A 108 5.23 -14.14 -3.01
N GLN A 109 3.98 -13.66 -2.92
CA GLN A 109 2.98 -14.25 -2.03
C GLN A 109 2.70 -15.71 -2.41
N LEU A 110 2.44 -15.98 -3.69
CA LEU A 110 2.19 -17.32 -4.20
C LEU A 110 3.38 -18.27 -3.97
N HIS A 111 4.61 -17.74 -3.99
CA HIS A 111 5.81 -18.49 -3.62
C HIS A 111 5.80 -18.90 -2.16
N GLU A 112 5.45 -17.98 -1.25
CA GLU A 112 5.36 -18.29 0.18
C GLU A 112 4.20 -19.24 0.49
N GLU A 113 3.07 -19.15 -0.20
CA GLU A 113 1.96 -20.11 -0.07
C GLU A 113 2.40 -21.52 -0.49
N ARG A 114 3.11 -21.65 -1.62
CA ARG A 114 3.72 -22.92 -2.04
C ARG A 114 4.76 -23.43 -1.05
N ARG A 115 5.51 -22.53 -0.43
CA ARG A 115 6.46 -22.87 0.64
C ARG A 115 5.75 -23.50 1.83
N VAL A 116 4.64 -22.92 2.28
CA VAL A 116 3.80 -23.46 3.38
C VAL A 116 3.41 -24.90 3.09
N SER A 117 2.84 -25.17 1.90
CA SER A 117 2.46 -26.52 1.53
C SER A 117 3.65 -27.48 1.50
N ARG A 118 4.78 -27.07 0.93
CA ARG A 118 5.99 -27.90 0.82
C ARG A 118 6.61 -28.22 2.18
N VAL A 119 6.72 -27.22 3.06
CA VAL A 119 7.26 -27.38 4.42
C VAL A 119 6.37 -28.30 5.25
N SER A 120 5.05 -28.17 5.14
CA SER A 120 4.09 -29.07 5.80
C SER A 120 4.28 -30.52 5.37
N GLN A 121 4.37 -30.77 4.05
CA GLN A 121 4.60 -32.12 3.52
C GLN A 121 5.95 -32.68 3.96
N LEU A 122 7.00 -31.86 3.98
CA LEU A 122 8.32 -32.28 4.45
C LEU A 122 8.32 -32.61 5.94
N ARG A 123 7.60 -31.85 6.77
CA ARG A 123 7.40 -32.16 8.19
C ARG A 123 6.72 -33.51 8.38
N GLU A 124 5.60 -33.75 7.69
CA GLU A 124 4.88 -35.03 7.75
C GLU A 124 5.79 -36.20 7.37
N ALA A 125 6.57 -36.06 6.29
CA ALA A 125 7.52 -37.08 5.85
C ALA A 125 8.63 -37.34 6.89
N LEU A 126 9.20 -36.29 7.48
CA LEU A 126 10.26 -36.43 8.49
C LEU A 126 9.74 -37.02 9.81
N VAL A 127 8.52 -36.68 10.22
CA VAL A 127 7.87 -37.30 11.39
C VAL A 127 7.62 -38.78 11.14
N ALA A 128 7.06 -39.15 9.98
CA ALA A 128 6.88 -40.55 9.61
C ALA A 128 8.21 -41.32 9.59
N GLN A 129 9.27 -40.71 9.04
CA GLN A 129 10.61 -41.30 9.04
C GLN A 129 11.19 -41.45 10.46
N ALA A 130 10.91 -40.52 11.38
CA ALA A 130 11.36 -40.61 12.76
C ALA A 130 10.74 -41.82 13.50
N GLU A 131 9.51 -42.19 13.15
CA GLU A 131 8.78 -43.33 13.70
C GLU A 131 9.19 -44.69 13.09
N MET A 132 9.89 -44.67 11.94
CA MET A 132 10.33 -45.89 11.24
C MET A 132 11.43 -46.66 11.99
N GLY A 133 11.41 -47.98 11.81
CA GLY A 133 12.47 -48.86 12.28
C GLY A 133 13.82 -48.57 11.61
N GLU A 134 14.93 -48.91 12.27
CA GLU A 134 16.29 -48.66 11.78
C GLU A 134 16.55 -49.28 10.39
N ARG A 135 15.98 -50.46 10.14
CA ARG A 135 16.07 -51.15 8.84
C ARG A 135 15.36 -50.38 7.72
N GLU A 136 14.17 -49.84 8.00
CA GLU A 136 13.37 -49.09 7.03
C GLU A 136 14.06 -47.77 6.67
N ARG A 137 14.60 -47.06 7.69
CA ARG A 137 15.38 -45.84 7.48
C ARG A 137 16.62 -46.07 6.64
N THR A 138 17.31 -47.20 6.83
CA THR A 138 18.50 -47.56 6.05
C THR A 138 18.14 -47.81 4.57
N VAL A 139 17.03 -48.47 4.29
CA VAL A 139 16.55 -48.71 2.91
C VAL A 139 16.12 -47.40 2.26
N LEU A 140 15.41 -46.53 2.99
CA LEU A 140 14.98 -45.22 2.52
C LEU A 140 16.18 -44.32 2.16
N ALA A 141 17.20 -44.27 3.02
CA ALA A 141 18.42 -43.50 2.80
C ALA A 141 19.21 -44.03 1.59
N ALA A 142 19.33 -45.35 1.44
CA ALA A 142 19.99 -45.96 0.28
C ALA A 142 19.24 -45.65 -1.04
N ALA A 143 17.91 -45.74 -1.04
CA ALA A 143 17.09 -45.37 -2.20
C ALA A 143 17.21 -43.88 -2.57
N TRP A 144 17.42 -43.02 -1.57
CA TRP A 144 17.68 -41.61 -1.77
C TRP A 144 19.05 -41.34 -2.41
N GLU A 145 20.11 -41.94 -1.85
CA GLU A 145 21.49 -41.78 -2.34
C GLU A 145 21.69 -42.35 -3.76
N GLU A 146 21.00 -43.44 -4.10
CA GLU A 146 21.02 -44.02 -5.44
C GLU A 146 20.20 -43.22 -6.47
N GLY A 147 19.55 -42.14 -6.06
CA GLY A 147 18.75 -41.30 -6.94
C GLY A 147 17.44 -41.94 -7.41
N LEU A 148 17.07 -43.11 -6.84
CA LEU A 148 15.80 -43.80 -7.13
C LEU A 148 14.59 -42.95 -6.73
N LEU A 149 14.77 -41.99 -5.81
CA LEU A 149 13.79 -41.00 -5.37
C LEU A 149 14.05 -39.58 -5.91
N SER A 150 15.09 -39.35 -6.73
CA SER A 150 15.56 -38.00 -7.08
C SER A 150 14.82 -37.32 -8.24
N THR A 151 13.54 -37.61 -8.47
CA THR A 151 12.76 -36.93 -9.52
C THR A 151 12.29 -35.53 -9.12
N TYR A 152 12.58 -35.06 -7.89
CA TYR A 152 12.19 -33.73 -7.43
C TYR A 152 13.31 -32.70 -7.67
N PRO A 153 13.06 -31.60 -8.40
CA PRO A 153 14.00 -30.52 -8.50
C PRO A 153 14.22 -29.91 -7.12
N LEU A 154 15.47 -29.98 -6.62
CA LEU A 154 15.89 -29.23 -5.45
C LEU A 154 15.66 -27.73 -5.72
N PRO A 155 15.19 -26.94 -4.73
CA PRO A 155 15.15 -25.50 -4.87
C PRO A 155 16.59 -24.98 -4.97
N SER A 156 17.13 -24.87 -6.18
CA SER A 156 18.38 -24.19 -6.46
C SER A 156 18.13 -22.69 -6.53
N SER A 157 19.12 -21.88 -6.14
CA SER A 157 19.10 -20.41 -6.13
C SER A 157 18.93 -19.73 -7.51
N SER A 158 18.60 -20.50 -8.54
CA SER A 158 18.26 -20.01 -9.87
C SER A 158 16.94 -19.24 -9.85
N THR A 159 16.85 -18.17 -10.65
CA THR A 159 15.63 -17.41 -10.91
C THR A 159 14.45 -18.36 -11.18
N PRO A 160 13.43 -18.43 -10.31
CA PRO A 160 12.23 -19.20 -10.63
C PRO A 160 11.51 -18.47 -11.76
N VAL A 161 11.47 -19.09 -12.93
CA VAL A 161 10.56 -18.68 -14.01
C VAL A 161 9.24 -19.38 -13.72
N VAL A 162 8.22 -18.60 -13.33
CA VAL A 162 6.87 -19.12 -13.22
C VAL A 162 6.18 -18.86 -14.55
N GLU A 163 6.03 -19.89 -15.37
CA GLU A 163 5.15 -19.82 -16.54
C GLU A 163 3.68 -19.91 -16.06
N LEU A 164 2.83 -19.00 -16.53
CA LEU A 164 1.40 -18.91 -16.18
C LEU A 164 0.59 -20.17 -16.55
N SER A 165 1.14 -21.07 -17.37
CA SER A 165 0.52 -22.38 -17.66
C SER A 165 0.61 -23.35 -16.47
N ASP A 166 1.65 -23.25 -15.64
CA ASP A 166 1.86 -24.14 -14.49
C ASP A 166 0.98 -23.76 -13.29
N THR A 167 0.40 -22.55 -13.31
CA THR A 167 -0.58 -22.09 -12.32
C THR A 167 -1.96 -22.74 -12.46
N LEU A 168 -2.36 -23.19 -13.66
CA LEU A 168 -3.68 -23.81 -13.89
C LEU A 168 -3.78 -25.24 -13.34
N VAL A 169 -2.72 -26.04 -13.49
CA VAL A 169 -2.69 -27.43 -12.99
C VAL A 169 -2.54 -27.46 -11.47
N ALA A 170 -1.81 -26.52 -10.88
CA ALA A 170 -1.68 -26.37 -9.43
C ALA A 170 -2.94 -25.75 -8.77
N ALA A 171 -3.61 -24.80 -9.44
CA ALA A 171 -4.89 -24.26 -8.99
C ALA A 171 -6.00 -25.33 -8.99
N ALA A 172 -5.98 -26.25 -9.97
CA ALA A 172 -6.90 -27.39 -10.03
C ALA A 172 -6.69 -28.43 -8.91
N LEU A 173 -5.54 -28.46 -8.24
CA LEU A 173 -5.25 -29.34 -7.10
C LEU A 173 -5.51 -28.67 -5.73
N ALA A 174 -5.70 -27.35 -5.69
CA ALA A 174 -5.90 -26.54 -4.47
C ALA A 174 -7.31 -25.92 -4.37
N VAL A 175 -8.28 -26.46 -5.12
CA VAL A 175 -9.61 -25.88 -5.42
C VAL A 175 -10.47 -25.59 -4.19
N GLY A 176 -10.26 -26.22 -3.03
CA GLY A 176 -11.08 -25.97 -1.84
C GLY A 176 -10.87 -24.62 -1.16
N SER A 177 -9.64 -24.10 -1.17
CA SER A 177 -9.28 -22.86 -0.45
C SER A 177 -9.09 -21.66 -1.38
N ILE A 178 -8.83 -21.91 -2.66
CA ILE A 178 -8.58 -20.86 -3.64
C ILE A 178 -9.89 -20.28 -4.16
N ALA A 179 -10.94 -21.08 -4.44
CA ALA A 179 -12.22 -20.59 -4.97
C ALA A 179 -12.85 -19.47 -4.10
N ALA A 180 -12.73 -19.56 -2.78
CA ALA A 180 -13.19 -18.52 -1.85
C ALA A 180 -12.34 -17.24 -1.93
N ARG A 181 -11.03 -17.35 -2.16
CA ARG A 181 -10.08 -16.23 -2.26
C ARG A 181 -9.97 -15.64 -3.67
N THR A 182 -10.21 -16.41 -4.74
CA THR A 182 -10.32 -15.90 -6.11
C THR A 182 -11.62 -15.12 -6.32
N ALA A 183 -12.72 -15.52 -5.67
CA ALA A 183 -13.94 -14.70 -5.58
C ALA A 183 -13.70 -13.39 -4.79
N GLU A 184 -12.92 -13.47 -3.70
CA GLU A 184 -12.48 -12.30 -2.92
C GLU A 184 -11.52 -11.39 -3.71
N LEU A 185 -10.69 -11.95 -4.61
CA LEU A 185 -9.76 -11.25 -5.50
C LEU A 185 -10.46 -10.61 -6.72
N ALA A 186 -11.50 -11.25 -7.26
CA ALA A 186 -12.34 -10.70 -8.33
C ALA A 186 -13.16 -9.49 -7.85
N THR A 187 -13.75 -9.59 -6.65
CA THR A 187 -14.37 -8.43 -5.96
C THR A 187 -13.32 -7.36 -5.58
N LEU A 188 -12.11 -7.77 -5.16
CA LEU A 188 -10.96 -6.85 -4.98
C LEU A 188 -10.45 -6.18 -6.26
N TYR A 189 -10.90 -6.59 -7.45
CA TYR A 189 -10.45 -6.03 -8.74
C TYR A 189 -11.57 -5.27 -9.46
N GLU A 190 -12.83 -5.69 -9.33
CA GLU A 190 -14.00 -4.91 -9.75
C GLU A 190 -14.12 -3.60 -8.95
N ASP A 191 -13.80 -3.62 -7.65
CA ASP A 191 -13.78 -2.42 -6.81
C ASP A 191 -12.46 -1.63 -6.87
N TYR A 192 -11.52 -2.08 -7.72
CA TYR A 192 -10.15 -1.54 -7.84
C TYR A 192 -9.89 -0.90 -9.20
N VAL A 193 -10.39 0.32 -9.36
CA VAL A 193 -10.07 1.21 -10.47
C VAL A 193 -8.93 2.14 -10.02
N VAL A 194 -7.75 1.98 -10.62
CA VAL A 194 -6.65 2.95 -10.48
C VAL A 194 -7.03 4.24 -11.22
N ASP A 195 -6.66 5.41 -10.68
CA ASP A 195 -6.80 6.79 -11.22
C ASP A 195 -6.05 7.05 -12.56
N SER A 196 -5.88 6.02 -13.38
CA SER A 196 -5.43 6.03 -14.77
C SER A 196 -5.33 4.58 -15.21
N GLN A 197 -6.30 4.11 -15.99
CA GLN A 197 -6.12 2.92 -16.81
C GLN A 197 -5.07 3.28 -17.88
N PRO A 198 -3.88 2.64 -17.93
CA PRO A 198 -3.03 2.81 -19.09
C PRO A 198 -3.69 2.09 -20.27
N VAL A 199 -3.96 2.81 -21.36
CA VAL A 199 -4.15 2.16 -22.66
C VAL A 199 -2.82 1.49 -23.01
N LEU A 200 -2.73 0.18 -22.79
CA LEU A 200 -1.62 -0.64 -23.23
C LEU A 200 -1.69 -0.76 -24.76
N SER A 201 -1.24 0.28 -25.47
CA SER A 201 -0.95 0.15 -26.89
C SER A 201 0.25 -0.79 -27.06
N LEU A 202 -0.04 -2.03 -27.43
CA LEU A 202 0.96 -3.00 -27.85
C LEU A 202 1.65 -2.49 -29.13
N PRO A 203 2.99 -2.55 -29.26
CA PRO A 203 3.66 -2.24 -30.50
C PRO A 203 3.57 -3.46 -31.43
N PHE A 204 2.47 -3.57 -32.18
CA PHE A 204 2.46 -4.31 -33.43
C PHE A 204 1.77 -3.46 -34.51
N SER A 205 2.58 -3.03 -35.47
CA SER A 205 2.19 -2.19 -36.60
C SER A 205 1.27 -2.92 -37.58
N ASN A 206 0.05 -2.41 -37.78
CA ASN A 206 -0.52 -1.97 -39.07
C ASN A 206 -1.99 -1.49 -38.95
N HIS A 207 -2.18 -0.15 -38.97
CA HIS A 207 -3.23 0.64 -39.68
C HIS A 207 -4.76 0.42 -39.43
N PRO A 208 -5.68 1.41 -39.63
CA PRO A 208 -5.72 2.87 -39.39
C PRO A 208 -6.56 3.27 -38.15
N ALA A 209 -6.40 4.52 -37.71
CA ALA A 209 -7.16 5.23 -36.67
C ALA A 209 -8.69 5.13 -36.85
N ALA A 210 -9.41 4.72 -35.80
CA ALA A 210 -10.14 5.57 -34.84
C ALA A 210 -11.50 6.03 -35.36
N ASP A 211 -12.57 5.57 -34.70
CA ASP A 211 -13.63 6.46 -34.19
C ASP A 211 -14.57 5.68 -33.24
N ALA A 212 -14.44 6.01 -31.95
CA ALA A 212 -15.48 6.12 -30.93
C ALA A 212 -16.38 4.91 -30.57
N ILE A 213 -15.99 4.23 -29.50
CA ILE A 213 -16.76 3.88 -28.29
C ILE A 213 -18.24 4.33 -28.34
N GLU A 214 -19.09 3.45 -28.85
CA GLU A 214 -20.47 3.15 -28.42
C GLU A 214 -20.67 1.64 -28.72
N GLU A 215 -19.71 0.87 -28.22
CA GLU A 215 -19.05 -0.30 -28.84
C GLU A 215 -19.01 -1.53 -27.89
N GLU A 216 -19.73 -1.51 -26.75
CA GLU A 216 -19.55 -2.55 -25.72
C GLU A 216 -20.74 -3.49 -25.49
N GLU A 217 -21.96 -3.21 -25.93
CA GLU A 217 -23.12 -4.03 -25.50
C GLU A 217 -23.79 -4.92 -26.58
N GLU A 218 -23.82 -4.54 -27.86
CA GLU A 218 -24.61 -5.30 -28.86
C GLU A 218 -23.84 -6.39 -29.62
N GLU A 219 -22.50 -6.37 -29.61
CA GLU A 219 -21.68 -7.37 -30.31
C GLU A 219 -21.41 -8.64 -29.47
N ILE A 220 -21.47 -8.51 -28.14
CA ILE A 220 -21.41 -9.62 -27.17
C ILE A 220 -22.59 -10.59 -27.38
N LEU A 221 -23.76 -10.09 -27.76
CA LEU A 221 -24.98 -10.88 -27.90
C LEU A 221 -25.15 -11.61 -29.24
N ARG A 222 -24.28 -11.37 -30.25
CA ARG A 222 -24.51 -11.88 -31.61
C ARG A 222 -23.51 -12.93 -32.11
N ILE A 223 -22.37 -13.15 -31.43
CA ILE A 223 -21.26 -13.95 -32.01
C ILE A 223 -21.04 -15.33 -31.35
N ALA A 224 -21.57 -15.63 -30.16
CA ALA A 224 -21.37 -16.95 -29.52
C ALA A 224 -22.58 -17.90 -29.59
N GLY A 225 -23.46 -17.72 -30.59
CA GLY A 225 -24.49 -18.67 -30.98
C GLY A 225 -24.06 -19.47 -32.21
N ASP A 226 -23.82 -20.77 -31.99
CA ASP A 226 -23.72 -21.88 -32.95
C ASP A 226 -22.33 -22.24 -33.55
N GLU A 227 -22.09 -23.56 -33.46
CA GLU A 227 -21.04 -24.40 -34.11
C GLU A 227 -19.67 -24.58 -33.43
N LEU A 228 -19.61 -25.47 -32.41
CA LEU A 228 -18.43 -26.34 -32.21
C LEU A 228 -18.82 -27.71 -31.58
N PRO A 229 -18.95 -28.81 -32.36
CA PRO A 229 -19.49 -30.10 -31.87
C PRO A 229 -18.58 -30.96 -30.99
N HIS A 230 -17.43 -30.50 -30.50
CA HIS A 230 -16.49 -31.33 -29.71
C HIS A 230 -16.30 -30.87 -28.24
N ALA A 231 -17.02 -29.83 -27.80
CA ALA A 231 -17.01 -29.38 -26.40
C ALA A 231 -17.98 -30.15 -25.47
N LYS A 232 -18.64 -31.23 -25.94
CA LYS A 232 -19.64 -31.96 -25.12
C LYS A 232 -19.08 -33.05 -24.21
N ALA A 233 -17.79 -33.40 -24.30
CA ALA A 233 -17.16 -34.34 -23.37
C ALA A 233 -16.44 -33.64 -22.20
N ALA A 234 -16.09 -32.36 -22.34
CA ALA A 234 -15.46 -31.57 -21.27
C ALA A 234 -16.49 -30.87 -20.36
N VAL A 235 -17.67 -30.51 -20.91
CA VAL A 235 -18.72 -29.78 -20.17
C VAL A 235 -19.55 -30.67 -19.24
N ALA A 236 -19.50 -32.00 -19.37
CA ALA A 236 -20.17 -32.90 -18.41
C ALA A 236 -19.45 -32.99 -17.05
N ALA A 237 -18.24 -32.45 -16.92
CA ALA A 237 -17.49 -32.39 -15.66
C ALA A 237 -17.49 -30.99 -15.01
N ALA A 238 -18.03 -29.97 -15.69
CA ALA A 238 -17.93 -28.57 -15.28
C ALA A 238 -19.24 -27.96 -14.73
N SER A 239 -20.36 -28.70 -14.69
CA SER A 239 -21.65 -28.17 -14.21
C SER A 239 -21.81 -28.16 -12.68
N LEU A 240 -20.76 -27.87 -11.90
CA LEU A 240 -20.87 -27.81 -10.44
C LEU A 240 -20.29 -26.58 -9.76
N LEU A 241 -19.83 -25.56 -10.51
CA LEU A 241 -19.38 -24.30 -9.91
C LEU A 241 -19.88 -23.12 -10.76
N GLU A 242 -21.08 -22.65 -10.42
CA GLU A 242 -21.68 -21.41 -10.94
C GLU A 242 -20.97 -20.20 -10.29
N ASP A 243 -20.10 -19.55 -11.07
CA ASP A 243 -20.06 -18.09 -11.33
C ASP A 243 -18.78 -17.78 -12.13
N GLU A 244 -18.86 -17.89 -13.47
CA GLU A 244 -17.71 -17.81 -14.39
C GLU A 244 -17.47 -16.42 -15.01
N GLU A 245 -18.38 -15.44 -14.86
CA GLU A 245 -18.24 -14.15 -15.55
C GLU A 245 -17.13 -13.24 -14.96
N GLY A 246 -16.93 -13.25 -13.64
CA GLY A 246 -15.84 -12.49 -12.99
C GLY A 246 -14.45 -13.14 -13.14
N ALA A 247 -14.40 -14.46 -13.33
CA ALA A 247 -13.16 -15.21 -13.47
C ALA A 247 -12.49 -15.00 -14.84
N ALA A 248 -13.27 -14.92 -15.92
CA ALA A 248 -12.74 -14.76 -17.28
C ALA A 248 -12.08 -13.39 -17.52
N VAL A 249 -12.57 -12.31 -16.88
CA VAL A 249 -12.10 -10.93 -17.10
C VAL A 249 -10.82 -10.62 -16.30
N LEU A 250 -10.70 -11.10 -15.07
CA LEU A 250 -9.48 -10.98 -14.25
C LEU A 250 -8.33 -11.81 -14.84
N ASP A 251 -8.66 -12.99 -15.36
CA ASP A 251 -7.74 -13.92 -15.99
C ASP A 251 -7.22 -13.36 -17.34
N ALA A 252 -8.06 -12.71 -18.15
CA ALA A 252 -7.61 -12.00 -19.36
C ALA A 252 -6.63 -10.84 -19.06
N ARG A 253 -6.83 -10.07 -17.98
CA ARG A 253 -5.96 -8.94 -17.59
C ARG A 253 -4.65 -9.36 -16.92
N LEU A 254 -4.66 -10.43 -16.12
CA LEU A 254 -3.44 -11.04 -15.57
C LEU A 254 -2.59 -11.70 -16.68
N ARG A 255 -3.22 -12.24 -17.73
CA ARG A 255 -2.53 -12.72 -18.94
C ARG A 255 -1.86 -11.60 -19.76
N CYS A 256 -2.25 -10.34 -19.57
CA CYS A 256 -1.60 -9.17 -20.16
C CYS A 256 -0.35 -8.73 -19.38
N LEU A 257 -0.11 -9.27 -18.17
CA LEU A 257 1.17 -9.07 -17.50
C LEU A 257 2.22 -9.93 -18.21
N PRO A 258 3.32 -9.35 -18.73
CA PRO A 258 4.43 -10.17 -19.22
C PRO A 258 4.86 -11.11 -18.10
N ALA A 259 5.24 -12.36 -18.40
CA ALA A 259 5.76 -13.29 -17.41
C ALA A 259 6.84 -12.59 -16.58
N VAL A 260 6.49 -12.18 -15.35
CA VAL A 260 7.38 -11.33 -14.56
C VAL A 260 8.37 -12.26 -13.89
N GLU A 261 9.55 -12.39 -14.47
CA GLU A 261 10.70 -12.94 -13.77
C GLU A 261 10.84 -12.21 -12.43
N TYR A 262 10.70 -12.93 -11.32
CA TYR A 262 10.88 -12.35 -10.00
C TYR A 262 12.11 -12.97 -9.34
N THR A 263 12.92 -12.11 -8.75
CA THR A 263 14.00 -12.53 -7.87
C THR A 263 13.49 -12.57 -6.43
N GLU A 264 13.81 -13.65 -5.72
CA GLU A 264 13.59 -13.76 -4.28
C GLU A 264 14.21 -12.56 -3.54
N THR A 265 13.46 -12.03 -2.58
CA THR A 265 14.02 -11.03 -1.66
C THR A 265 15.05 -11.69 -0.72
N PRO A 266 15.94 -10.93 -0.08
CA PRO A 266 16.88 -11.49 0.90
C PRO A 266 16.21 -12.33 1.99
N LYS A 267 14.98 -11.97 2.40
CA LYS A 267 14.21 -12.72 3.40
C LYS A 267 13.68 -14.05 2.85
N GLN A 268 13.20 -14.07 1.59
CA GLN A 268 12.77 -15.31 0.94
C GLN A 268 13.97 -16.23 0.68
N ARG A 269 15.10 -15.65 0.31
CA ARG A 269 16.35 -16.38 0.10
C ARG A 269 16.87 -17.04 1.38
N ASP A 270 16.84 -16.35 2.52
CA ASP A 270 17.16 -16.95 3.83
C ASP A 270 16.30 -18.18 4.11
N LEU A 271 14.99 -18.12 3.82
CA LEU A 271 14.11 -19.29 3.96
C LEU A 271 14.46 -20.41 2.98
N THR A 272 14.75 -20.09 1.73
CA THR A 272 15.14 -21.06 0.71
C THR A 272 16.48 -21.75 1.04
N GLU A 273 17.47 -21.01 1.52
CA GLU A 273 18.75 -21.55 1.98
C GLU A 273 18.55 -22.50 3.18
N ARG A 274 17.72 -22.11 4.15
CA ARG A 274 17.38 -22.95 5.31
C ARG A 274 16.64 -24.22 4.93
N GLU A 275 15.71 -24.16 3.98
CA GLU A 275 15.07 -25.36 3.43
C GLU A 275 16.10 -26.31 2.81
N GLY A 276 17.07 -25.78 2.08
CA GLY A 276 18.19 -26.57 1.57
C GLY A 276 18.99 -27.25 2.68
N GLU A 277 19.26 -26.56 3.78
CA GLU A 277 19.94 -27.15 4.95
C GLU A 277 19.13 -28.26 5.62
N VAL A 278 17.82 -28.06 5.80
CA VAL A 278 16.92 -29.08 6.33
C VAL A 278 16.92 -30.31 5.42
N PHE A 279 16.79 -30.09 4.12
CA PHE A 279 16.73 -31.15 3.14
C PHE A 279 18.05 -31.95 3.08
N GLY A 280 19.20 -31.29 3.15
CA GLY A 280 20.50 -31.95 3.24
C GLY A 280 20.69 -32.80 4.51
N ARG A 281 19.90 -32.54 5.56
CA ARG A 281 19.94 -33.26 6.84
C ARG A 281 18.80 -34.27 7.00
N ALA A 282 17.81 -34.26 6.12
CA ALA A 282 16.59 -35.07 6.20
C ALA A 282 16.86 -36.58 6.43
N PHE A 283 17.92 -37.11 5.83
CA PHE A 283 18.28 -38.54 5.93
C PHE A 283 19.44 -38.84 6.87
N SER A 284 20.22 -37.83 7.29
CA SER A 284 21.39 -38.00 8.16
C SER A 284 21.09 -37.71 9.63
N ASP A 285 20.28 -36.69 9.91
CA ASP A 285 19.86 -36.32 11.26
C ASP A 285 18.44 -35.74 11.23
N VAL A 286 17.44 -36.64 11.31
CA VAL A 286 16.01 -36.30 11.30
C VAL A 286 15.65 -35.34 12.44
N ALA A 287 16.26 -35.49 13.61
CA ALA A 287 15.97 -34.63 14.76
C ALA A 287 16.46 -33.20 14.53
N LEU A 288 17.64 -33.02 13.93
CA LEU A 288 18.15 -31.71 13.55
C LEU A 288 17.38 -31.12 12.36
N ALA A 289 16.93 -31.94 11.40
CA ALA A 289 16.08 -31.50 10.29
C ALA A 289 14.71 -30.99 10.80
N LEU A 290 14.08 -31.70 11.73
CA LEU A 290 12.83 -31.26 12.38
C LEU A 290 13.00 -29.96 13.16
N ARG A 291 14.13 -29.77 13.87
CA ARG A 291 14.43 -28.47 14.51
C ARG A 291 14.56 -27.34 13.50
N GLY A 292 15.26 -27.59 12.39
CA GLY A 292 15.39 -26.63 11.30
C GLY A 292 14.05 -26.28 10.67
N LEU A 293 13.13 -27.24 10.49
CA LEU A 293 11.77 -26.98 10.02
C LEU A 293 11.00 -26.07 10.96
N THR A 294 11.06 -26.28 12.27
CA THR A 294 10.41 -25.40 13.25
C THR A 294 10.91 -23.96 13.10
N GLU A 295 12.22 -23.74 12.91
CA GLU A 295 12.75 -22.39 12.68
C GLU A 295 12.22 -21.73 11.39
N ILE A 296 11.97 -22.52 10.35
CA ILE A 296 11.41 -22.04 9.09
C ILE A 296 9.93 -21.69 9.29
N GLU A 297 9.15 -22.58 9.91
CA GLU A 297 7.73 -22.38 10.23
C GLU A 297 7.49 -21.13 11.09
N ASP A 298 8.37 -20.84 12.05
CA ASP A 298 8.29 -19.63 12.88
C ASP A 298 8.51 -18.33 12.08
N ARG A 299 9.25 -18.40 10.96
CA ARG A 299 9.65 -17.24 10.15
C ARG A 299 8.74 -17.01 8.95
N MET A 300 8.21 -18.07 8.35
CA MET A 300 7.37 -18.00 7.14
C MET A 300 6.19 -17.04 7.25
N PRO A 301 5.38 -17.04 8.35
CA PRO A 301 4.28 -16.10 8.49
C PRO A 301 4.73 -14.64 8.41
N ARG A 302 5.91 -14.31 8.94
CA ARG A 302 6.46 -12.94 8.90
C ARG A 302 6.88 -12.52 7.51
N VAL A 303 7.29 -13.46 6.66
CA VAL A 303 7.67 -13.19 5.26
C VAL A 303 6.42 -13.08 4.39
N ALA A 304 5.45 -13.99 4.56
CA ALA A 304 4.16 -13.94 3.86
C ALA A 304 3.39 -12.64 4.15
N ASP A 305 3.32 -12.23 5.43
CA ASP A 305 2.66 -11.00 5.90
C ASP A 305 3.23 -9.73 5.23
N ILE A 306 4.48 -9.72 4.76
CA ILE A 306 5.02 -8.57 4.00
C ILE A 306 4.26 -8.38 2.68
N TYR A 307 3.97 -9.46 1.96
CA TYR A 307 3.36 -9.40 0.64
C TYR A 307 1.84 -9.27 0.76
N GLU A 308 1.21 -9.97 1.69
CA GLU A 308 -0.21 -9.81 2.00
C GLU A 308 -0.55 -8.35 2.34
N ARG A 309 0.22 -7.72 3.24
CA ARG A 309 0.06 -6.30 3.58
C ARG A 309 0.27 -5.37 2.39
N ALA A 310 1.17 -5.71 1.47
CA ALA A 310 1.45 -4.89 0.30
C ALA A 310 0.32 -4.99 -0.76
N LEU A 311 -0.42 -6.09 -0.78
CA LEU A 311 -1.51 -6.35 -1.71
C LEU A 311 -2.89 -5.94 -1.18
N ALA A 312 -3.05 -5.83 0.14
CA ALA A 312 -4.27 -5.34 0.77
C ALA A 312 -4.42 -3.81 0.65
N ILE A 313 -4.79 -3.35 -0.54
CA ILE A 313 -4.95 -1.93 -0.89
C ILE A 313 -6.36 -1.44 -0.45
N PRO A 314 -6.56 -0.14 -0.14
CA PRO A 314 -7.91 0.38 0.12
C PRO A 314 -8.84 0.15 -1.08
N ARG A 315 -10.05 -0.32 -0.82
CA ARG A 315 -11.16 -0.36 -1.78
C ARG A 315 -11.97 0.93 -1.76
N GLU A 316 -12.86 1.11 -2.73
CA GLU A 316 -13.73 2.30 -2.79
C GLU A 316 -14.63 2.40 -1.57
N GLU A 317 -15.13 1.28 -1.05
CA GLU A 317 -15.96 1.27 0.15
C GLU A 317 -15.22 1.88 1.35
N ASN A 318 -13.90 1.68 1.46
CA ASN A 318 -13.10 2.29 2.51
C ASN A 318 -13.02 3.81 2.35
N HIS A 319 -12.86 4.30 1.12
CA HIS A 319 -12.83 5.73 0.81
C HIS A 319 -14.22 6.34 1.03
N ALA A 320 -15.28 5.68 0.58
CA ALA A 320 -16.67 6.07 0.78
C ALA A 320 -17.04 6.15 2.26
N ALA A 321 -16.63 5.18 3.07
CA ALA A 321 -16.82 5.22 4.52
C ALA A 321 -16.09 6.42 5.15
N CYS A 322 -14.87 6.73 4.71
CA CYS A 322 -14.14 7.91 5.19
C CYS A 322 -14.85 9.22 4.78
N ARG A 323 -15.36 9.32 3.55
CA ARG A 323 -16.15 10.49 3.10
C ARG A 323 -17.43 10.66 3.90
N GLU A 324 -18.13 9.56 4.16
CA GLU A 324 -19.36 9.59 4.97
C GLU A 324 -19.06 10.00 6.42
N LEU A 325 -17.98 9.51 7.01
CA LEU A 325 -17.51 9.96 8.32
C LEU A 325 -17.28 11.48 8.34
N LEU A 326 -16.51 12.00 7.37
CA LEU A 326 -16.19 13.43 7.27
C LEU A 326 -17.45 14.28 7.12
N ARG A 327 -18.40 13.84 6.29
CA ARG A 327 -19.71 14.49 6.13
C ARG A 327 -20.47 14.56 7.46
N ARG A 328 -20.51 13.46 8.22
CA ARG A 328 -21.14 13.40 9.55
C ARG A 328 -20.45 14.29 10.58
N MET A 329 -19.13 14.41 10.50
CA MET A 329 -18.33 15.32 11.35
C MET A 329 -18.43 16.80 10.92
N GLY A 330 -19.20 17.11 9.86
CA GLY A 330 -19.37 18.47 9.36
C GLY A 330 -18.15 19.01 8.60
N VAL A 331 -17.26 18.14 8.12
CA VAL A 331 -16.09 18.52 7.33
C VAL A 331 -16.48 18.62 5.86
N PRO A 332 -16.37 19.81 5.22
CA PRO A 332 -16.64 19.95 3.80
C PRO A 332 -15.75 19.02 2.98
N THR A 333 -16.36 18.36 2.00
CA THR A 333 -15.68 17.43 1.10
C THR A 333 -15.86 17.94 -0.33
N ILE A 334 -14.74 18.12 -1.03
CA ILE A 334 -14.70 18.56 -2.43
C ILE A 334 -13.81 17.62 -3.25
N PHE A 335 -13.95 17.66 -4.57
CA PHE A 335 -13.18 16.85 -5.49
C PHE A 335 -12.30 17.74 -6.38
N ALA A 336 -11.04 17.37 -6.53
CA ALA A 336 -10.17 17.86 -7.58
C ALA A 336 -10.60 17.20 -8.88
N ARG A 337 -11.23 17.98 -9.76
CA ARG A 337 -11.75 17.47 -11.03
C ARG A 337 -10.63 17.03 -11.95
N VAL A 338 -10.88 16.00 -12.76
CA VAL A 338 -9.96 15.58 -13.80
C VAL A 338 -9.69 16.77 -14.75
N PRO A 339 -8.43 17.06 -15.08
CA PRO A 339 -7.25 16.20 -14.91
C PRO A 339 -6.40 16.53 -13.67
N TYR A 340 -6.86 17.42 -12.78
CA TYR A 340 -6.11 17.89 -11.62
C TYR A 340 -6.11 16.90 -10.46
N GLU A 341 -5.24 17.15 -9.49
CA GLU A 341 -5.01 16.28 -8.34
C GLU A 341 -5.37 16.99 -7.02
N ALA A 342 -5.63 16.20 -5.98
CA ALA A 342 -6.03 16.72 -4.68
C ALA A 342 -5.01 17.70 -4.08
N GLU A 343 -3.70 17.41 -4.16
CA GLU A 343 -2.66 18.28 -3.64
C GLU A 343 -2.52 19.58 -4.45
N GLY A 344 -2.74 19.52 -5.78
CA GLY A 344 -2.82 20.71 -6.63
C GLY A 344 -4.00 21.61 -6.25
N LEU A 345 -5.17 21.04 -5.98
CA LEU A 345 -6.33 21.82 -5.53
C LEU A 345 -6.14 22.37 -4.12
N CYS A 346 -5.54 21.60 -3.20
CA CYS A 346 -5.14 22.12 -1.89
C CYS A 346 -4.23 23.35 -2.03
N ALA A 347 -3.24 23.30 -2.92
CA ALA A 347 -2.33 24.41 -3.19
C ALA A 347 -3.07 25.62 -3.78
N ALA A 348 -3.94 25.42 -4.79
CA ALA A 348 -4.72 26.49 -5.40
C ALA A 348 -5.66 27.18 -4.39
N MET A 349 -6.29 26.41 -3.50
CA MET A 349 -7.13 26.96 -2.42
C MET A 349 -6.31 27.81 -1.44
N ALA A 350 -5.09 27.40 -1.13
CA ALA A 350 -4.22 28.16 -0.23
C ALA A 350 -3.73 29.47 -0.90
N LEU A 351 -3.32 29.40 -2.16
CA LEU A 351 -2.89 30.56 -2.94
C LEU A 351 -4.00 31.59 -3.18
N SER A 352 -5.26 31.15 -3.27
CA SER A 352 -6.43 32.04 -3.37
C SER A 352 -6.85 32.66 -2.03
N GLY A 353 -6.23 32.26 -0.91
CA GLY A 353 -6.61 32.68 0.44
C GLY A 353 -7.90 32.02 0.96
N MET A 354 -8.41 31.00 0.28
CA MET A 354 -9.56 30.21 0.75
C MET A 354 -9.19 29.30 1.93
N VAL A 355 -7.94 28.87 2.01
CA VAL A 355 -7.38 28.19 3.19
C VAL A 355 -6.03 28.79 3.53
N ASP A 356 -5.53 28.52 4.73
CA ASP A 356 -4.21 28.97 5.15
C ASP A 356 -3.11 27.97 4.76
N PHE A 357 -3.42 26.67 4.78
CA PHE A 357 -2.44 25.60 4.55
C PHE A 357 -2.99 24.47 3.67
N ALA A 358 -2.11 23.87 2.87
CA ALA A 358 -2.34 22.61 2.17
C ALA A 358 -1.73 21.46 2.98
N GLY A 359 -2.57 20.63 3.58
CA GLY A 359 -2.21 19.49 4.40
C GLY A 359 -2.02 18.21 3.58
N THR A 360 -0.77 17.87 3.27
CA THR A 360 -0.41 16.65 2.53
C THR A 360 1.03 16.24 2.84
N GLU A 361 1.40 15.00 2.50
CA GLU A 361 2.80 14.56 2.47
C GLU A 361 3.46 14.76 1.11
N ASP A 362 2.68 15.18 0.11
CA ASP A 362 3.16 15.45 -1.22
C ASP A 362 3.90 16.79 -1.30
N SER A 363 5.15 16.77 -1.75
CA SER A 363 5.96 17.97 -1.87
C SER A 363 5.61 18.83 -3.09
N ASP A 364 4.74 18.35 -3.97
CA ASP A 364 4.34 19.06 -5.19
C ASP A 364 3.68 20.41 -4.86
N VAL A 365 3.04 20.51 -3.69
CA VAL A 365 2.52 21.76 -3.09
C VAL A 365 3.55 22.90 -3.08
N VAL A 366 4.83 22.65 -2.74
CA VAL A 366 5.82 23.74 -2.70
C VAL A 366 6.26 24.19 -4.09
N VAL A 367 6.08 23.34 -5.10
CA VAL A 367 6.36 23.68 -6.51
C VAL A 367 5.25 24.57 -7.06
N TYR A 368 4.00 24.29 -6.69
CA TYR A 368 2.88 25.20 -6.92
C TYR A 368 3.02 26.55 -6.19
N GLY A 369 3.90 26.63 -5.18
CA GLY A 369 4.09 27.81 -4.33
C GLY A 369 3.15 27.85 -3.12
N GLY A 370 2.42 26.77 -2.87
CA GLY A 370 1.50 26.66 -1.74
C GLY A 370 2.24 26.42 -0.41
N PRO A 371 1.62 26.82 0.73
CA PRO A 371 2.13 26.53 2.06
C PRO A 371 1.79 25.08 2.47
N LEU A 372 2.79 24.21 2.41
CA LEU A 372 2.69 22.78 2.66
C LEU A 372 2.79 22.46 4.15
N LEU A 373 1.74 21.91 4.74
CA LEU A 373 1.71 21.40 6.10
C LEU A 373 1.81 19.87 6.11
N ARG A 374 2.86 19.34 6.72
CA ARG A 374 3.21 17.91 6.77
C ARG A 374 3.12 17.34 8.18
N GLY A 375 3.20 16.02 8.29
CA GLY A 375 3.19 15.28 9.55
C GLY A 375 1.79 14.97 10.07
N LEU A 376 0.75 15.05 9.21
CA LEU A 376 -0.65 14.93 9.63
C LEU A 376 -0.96 13.57 10.29
N THR A 377 -0.41 12.47 9.75
CA THR A 377 -0.63 11.12 10.30
C THR A 377 0.34 10.74 11.43
N ALA A 378 1.47 11.43 11.56
CA ALA A 378 2.54 11.07 12.49
C ALA A 378 2.28 11.70 13.87
N THR A 379 1.43 11.08 14.68
CA THR A 379 0.95 11.62 15.97
C THR A 379 2.06 11.98 16.98
N LYS A 380 3.26 11.38 16.83
CA LYS A 380 4.42 11.59 17.71
C LYS A 380 5.41 12.65 17.20
N GLU A 381 5.32 13.03 15.94
CA GLU A 381 6.23 13.98 15.30
C GLU A 381 5.58 15.37 15.24
N PRO A 382 6.37 16.46 15.20
CA PRO A 382 5.83 17.80 14.97
C PRO A 382 5.09 17.87 13.63
N LEU A 383 4.10 18.77 13.53
CA LEU A 383 3.67 19.22 12.20
C LEU A 383 4.79 20.08 11.61
N THR A 384 5.04 19.97 10.31
CA THR A 384 6.07 20.78 9.63
C THR A 384 5.44 21.61 8.54
N LEU A 385 5.52 22.92 8.64
CA LEU A 385 5.15 23.86 7.58
C LEU A 385 6.39 24.17 6.72
N VAL A 386 6.21 24.08 5.40
CA VAL A 386 7.15 24.60 4.41
C VAL A 386 6.38 25.57 3.52
N ASP A 387 6.70 26.85 3.61
CA ASP A 387 6.07 27.88 2.78
C ASP A 387 6.70 27.88 1.38
N GLY A 388 5.95 27.40 0.39
CA GLY A 388 6.42 27.30 -0.99
C GLY A 388 6.76 28.64 -1.62
N ALA A 389 6.02 29.71 -1.28
CA ALA A 389 6.29 31.05 -1.80
C ALA A 389 7.59 31.60 -1.21
N GLN A 390 7.76 31.51 0.11
CA GLN A 390 9.01 31.93 0.77
C GLN A 390 10.22 31.12 0.29
N LEU A 391 10.03 29.82 0.06
CA LEU A 391 11.08 28.97 -0.51
C LEU A 391 11.46 29.42 -1.92
N GLN A 392 10.49 29.69 -2.78
CA GLN A 392 10.74 30.16 -4.14
C GLN A 392 11.45 31.53 -4.16
N ASP A 393 11.14 32.41 -3.20
CA ASP A 393 11.81 33.70 -3.05
C ASP A 393 13.24 33.58 -2.48
N ALA A 394 13.48 32.60 -1.61
CA ALA A 394 14.79 32.36 -0.99
C ALA A 394 15.78 31.68 -1.95
N VAL A 395 15.28 30.87 -2.89
CA VAL A 395 16.10 30.17 -3.88
C VAL A 395 16.46 31.14 -5.02
N PRO A 396 17.75 31.36 -5.34
CA PRO A 396 18.17 32.33 -6.35
C PRO A 396 18.01 31.79 -7.79
N LEU A 397 16.82 31.28 -8.11
CA LEU A 397 16.43 30.75 -9.41
C LEU A 397 15.19 31.50 -9.90
N THR A 398 15.03 31.62 -11.21
CA THR A 398 13.76 32.11 -11.77
C THR A 398 12.64 31.09 -11.50
N PRO A 399 11.36 31.48 -11.50
CA PRO A 399 10.26 30.52 -11.31
C PRO A 399 10.28 29.35 -12.32
N ALA A 400 10.75 29.60 -13.56
CA ALA A 400 10.92 28.55 -14.56
C ALA A 400 12.08 27.61 -14.21
N ALA A 401 13.23 28.16 -13.83
CA ALA A 401 14.40 27.37 -13.42
C ALA A 401 14.13 26.56 -12.13
N TRP A 402 13.37 27.12 -11.19
CA TRP A 402 12.91 26.40 -9.99
C TRP A 402 12.07 25.17 -10.35
N ARG A 403 11.08 25.32 -11.24
CA ARG A 403 10.26 24.19 -11.72
C ARG A 403 11.13 23.14 -12.41
N ASP A 404 12.04 23.54 -13.28
CA ASP A 404 12.96 22.63 -13.96
C ASP A 404 13.89 21.90 -12.97
N PHE A 405 14.36 22.60 -11.93
CA PHE A 405 15.09 21.97 -10.83
C PHE A 405 14.26 20.88 -10.15
N CYS A 406 13.00 21.18 -9.80
CA CYS A 406 12.07 20.21 -9.22
C CYS A 406 11.84 19.00 -10.15
N ILE A 407 11.61 19.23 -11.44
CA ILE A 407 11.42 18.17 -12.45
C ILE A 407 12.65 17.27 -12.55
N LEU A 408 13.87 17.82 -12.48
CA LEU A 408 15.11 17.04 -12.52
C LEU A 408 15.28 16.09 -11.32
N LEU A 409 14.60 16.35 -10.20
CA LEU A 409 14.60 15.43 -9.05
C LEU A 409 13.66 14.23 -9.25
N GLY A 410 12.83 14.27 -10.29
CA GLY A 410 11.81 13.29 -10.62
C GLY A 410 10.46 13.65 -9.99
N THR A 411 9.43 13.71 -10.82
CA THR A 411 8.02 13.90 -10.45
C THR A 411 7.20 12.72 -10.95
N ASP A 412 5.91 12.67 -10.63
CA ASP A 412 5.03 11.62 -11.16
C ASP A 412 4.87 11.74 -12.69
N ALA A 413 4.98 12.96 -13.22
CA ALA A 413 4.87 13.27 -14.65
C ALA A 413 6.19 13.15 -15.45
N SER A 414 7.36 13.14 -14.78
CA SER A 414 8.67 13.08 -15.46
C SER A 414 9.68 12.26 -14.66
N PRO A 415 10.36 11.27 -15.30
CA PRO A 415 11.37 10.47 -14.63
C PRO A 415 12.60 11.32 -14.27
N ARG A 416 13.36 10.83 -13.29
CA ARG A 416 14.63 11.43 -12.88
C ARG A 416 15.76 10.98 -13.80
N ILE A 417 16.65 11.91 -14.18
CA ILE A 417 17.87 11.56 -14.91
C ILE A 417 18.79 10.70 -14.02
N PRO A 418 19.24 9.51 -14.47
CA PRO A 418 20.10 8.64 -13.68
C PRO A 418 21.37 9.34 -13.17
N LEU A 419 21.67 9.14 -11.88
CA LEU A 419 22.84 9.70 -11.17
C LEU A 419 22.87 11.24 -11.07
N VAL A 420 21.72 11.90 -11.26
CA VAL A 420 21.54 13.33 -10.98
C VAL A 420 20.76 13.46 -9.67
N GLY A 421 21.40 13.89 -8.58
CA GLY A 421 20.72 14.15 -7.30
C GLY A 421 20.57 15.63 -6.98
N PRO A 422 19.88 15.99 -5.88
CA PRO A 422 19.47 17.38 -5.63
C PRO A 422 20.60 18.40 -5.72
N THR A 423 21.74 18.11 -5.12
CA THR A 423 22.91 19.00 -5.18
C THR A 423 23.46 19.15 -6.60
N ARG A 424 23.46 18.09 -7.41
CA ARG A 424 23.93 18.13 -8.81
C ARG A 424 22.91 18.82 -9.70
N ALA A 425 21.63 18.50 -9.55
CA ALA A 425 20.52 19.12 -10.28
C ALA A 425 20.50 20.63 -10.08
N TYR A 426 20.61 21.10 -8.83
CA TYR A 426 20.65 22.52 -8.50
C TYR A 426 21.81 23.23 -9.21
N LYS A 427 23.04 22.69 -9.12
CA LYS A 427 24.22 23.26 -9.80
C LYS A 427 24.10 23.28 -11.32
N LEU A 428 23.43 22.29 -11.91
CA LEU A 428 23.20 22.23 -13.34
C LEU A 428 22.21 23.33 -13.76
N ILE A 429 21.12 23.50 -13.03
CA ILE A 429 20.11 24.53 -13.29
C ILE A 429 20.65 25.92 -13.03
N GLU A 430 21.40 26.13 -11.95
CA GLU A 430 22.06 27.40 -11.66
C GLU A 430 23.02 27.82 -12.78
N ARG A 431 23.69 26.85 -13.42
CA ARG A 431 24.64 27.11 -14.50
C ARG A 431 24.00 27.29 -15.87
N TRP A 432 22.98 26.49 -16.20
CA TRP A 432 22.45 26.37 -17.56
C TRP A 432 21.00 26.87 -17.70
N GLY A 433 20.29 27.11 -16.60
CA GLY A 433 18.97 27.74 -16.55
C GLY A 433 17.78 26.84 -16.90
N SER A 434 17.94 25.91 -17.85
CA SER A 434 16.87 25.04 -18.35
C SER A 434 17.33 23.59 -18.52
N ILE A 435 16.38 22.64 -18.51
CA ILE A 435 16.67 21.22 -18.80
C ILE A 435 17.25 21.05 -20.22
N GLU A 436 16.74 21.80 -21.19
CA GLU A 436 17.21 21.78 -22.58
C GLU A 436 18.69 22.17 -22.68
N ASP A 437 19.08 23.27 -22.04
CA ASP A 437 20.46 23.74 -22.05
C ASP A 437 21.39 22.81 -21.28
N ILE A 438 20.89 22.17 -20.21
CA ILE A 438 21.65 21.12 -19.51
C ILE A 438 21.95 19.96 -20.46
N LEU A 439 20.96 19.42 -21.16
CA LEU A 439 21.18 18.27 -22.05
C LEU A 439 22.09 18.65 -23.23
N LYS A 440 21.96 19.87 -23.77
CA LYS A 440 22.80 20.38 -24.86
C LYS A 440 24.29 20.47 -24.48
N HIS A 441 24.59 20.90 -23.25
CA HIS A 441 25.97 21.11 -22.80
C HIS A 441 26.57 19.92 -22.03
N ASN A 442 25.78 18.87 -21.78
CA ASN A 442 26.20 17.65 -21.09
C ASN A 442 25.71 16.41 -21.87
N PRO A 443 26.34 16.08 -23.02
CA PRO A 443 25.92 14.98 -23.88
C PRO A 443 25.82 13.64 -23.15
N GLU A 444 26.66 13.41 -22.13
CA GLU A 444 26.64 12.20 -21.32
C GLU A 444 25.39 12.05 -20.44
N LEU A 445 24.66 13.15 -20.20
CA LEU A 445 23.34 13.13 -19.57
C LEU A 445 22.23 12.91 -20.60
N ALA A 446 22.38 13.48 -21.81
CA ALA A 446 21.44 13.27 -22.91
C ALA A 446 21.40 11.80 -23.36
N GLU A 447 22.51 11.07 -23.30
CA GLU A 447 22.56 9.63 -23.58
C GLU A 447 21.84 8.76 -22.53
N ARG A 448 21.47 9.32 -21.37
CA ARG A 448 20.84 8.58 -20.26
C ARG A 448 19.32 8.76 -20.17
N VAL A 449 18.77 9.63 -21.00
CA VAL A 449 17.32 9.91 -21.01
C VAL A 449 16.69 9.17 -22.18
N GLU A 450 15.44 8.74 -21.97
CA GLU A 450 14.65 8.12 -23.02
C GLU A 450 14.26 9.14 -24.11
N PRO A 451 13.95 8.71 -25.34
CA PRO A 451 13.61 9.62 -26.44
C PRO A 451 12.41 10.55 -26.15
N ASP A 452 11.46 10.09 -25.33
CA ASP A 452 10.25 10.82 -24.93
C ASP A 452 10.45 11.74 -23.71
N PHE A 453 11.66 11.80 -23.14
CA PHE A 453 11.94 12.53 -21.91
C PHE A 453 11.52 14.00 -21.97
N MET A 454 11.77 14.69 -23.09
CA MET A 454 11.40 16.10 -23.22
C MET A 454 9.88 16.33 -23.30
N ASP A 455 9.13 15.37 -23.83
CA ASP A 455 7.66 15.43 -23.83
C ASP A 455 7.11 15.24 -22.41
N LEU A 456 7.73 14.35 -21.63
CA LEU A 456 7.42 14.16 -20.21
C LEU A 456 7.76 15.41 -19.39
N VAL A 457 8.89 16.06 -19.66
CA VAL A 457 9.25 17.36 -19.04
C VAL A 457 8.21 18.42 -19.39
N ALA A 458 7.77 18.50 -20.65
CA ALA A 458 6.74 19.45 -21.05
C ALA A 458 5.40 19.20 -20.33
N ASN A 459 5.00 17.95 -20.17
CA ASN A 459 3.81 17.57 -19.40
C ASN A 459 3.96 17.92 -17.91
N ALA A 460 5.11 17.63 -17.30
CA ALA A 460 5.39 18.00 -15.91
C ALA A 460 5.34 19.52 -15.71
N ARG A 461 5.88 20.31 -16.64
CA ARG A 461 5.76 21.77 -16.61
C ARG A 461 4.30 22.22 -16.62
N ARG A 462 3.46 21.62 -17.47
CA ARG A 462 2.01 21.93 -17.53
C ARG A 462 1.34 21.66 -16.20
N VAL A 463 1.56 20.48 -15.60
CA VAL A 463 1.03 20.11 -14.28
C VAL A 463 1.31 21.21 -13.25
N PHE A 464 2.56 21.70 -13.15
CA PHE A 464 2.94 22.74 -12.19
C PHE A 464 2.57 24.19 -12.57
N THR A 465 1.96 24.41 -13.74
CA THR A 465 1.56 25.76 -14.20
C THR A 465 0.05 25.92 -14.32
N ASP A 466 -0.66 24.85 -14.63
CA ASP A 466 -2.11 24.84 -14.78
C ASP A 466 -2.72 24.40 -13.45
N LEU A 467 -2.97 25.37 -12.57
CA LEU A 467 -3.60 25.11 -11.28
C LEU A 467 -5.12 24.90 -11.45
N PRO A 468 -5.72 23.97 -10.69
CA PRO A 468 -7.16 23.74 -10.74
C PRO A 468 -7.96 25.01 -10.37
N PRO A 469 -9.14 25.21 -10.97
CA PRO A 469 -10.04 26.26 -10.55
C PRO A 469 -10.54 25.99 -9.12
N VAL A 470 -10.61 27.06 -8.32
CA VAL A 470 -11.10 26.98 -6.94
C VAL A 470 -12.60 27.26 -6.90
N GLU A 471 -13.39 26.27 -6.51
CA GLU A 471 -14.83 26.39 -6.33
C GLU A 471 -15.20 26.79 -4.89
N SER A 472 -16.44 27.26 -4.69
CA SER A 472 -16.94 27.57 -3.35
C SER A 472 -17.13 26.30 -2.52
N VAL A 473 -16.68 26.35 -1.27
CA VAL A 473 -16.77 25.22 -0.35
C VAL A 473 -18.15 25.21 0.32
N PRO A 474 -18.90 24.09 0.24
CA PRO A 474 -20.22 24.01 0.86
C PRO A 474 -20.09 23.98 2.40
N ALA A 475 -20.97 24.73 3.07
CA ALA A 475 -21.07 24.65 4.52
C ALA A 475 -21.82 23.38 4.93
N LEU A 476 -21.24 22.57 5.82
CA LEU A 476 -21.87 21.40 6.39
C LEU A 476 -22.09 21.58 7.89
N LYS A 477 -23.18 21.02 8.40
CA LYS A 477 -23.44 20.95 9.85
C LYS A 477 -23.01 19.59 10.38
N ALA A 478 -22.21 19.59 11.44
CA ALA A 478 -21.83 18.37 12.14
C ALA A 478 -23.04 17.72 12.83
N GLN A 479 -23.10 16.40 12.79
CA GLN A 479 -24.02 15.60 13.59
C GLN A 479 -23.56 15.56 15.05
N PRO A 480 -24.47 15.24 16.00
CA PRO A 480 -24.10 15.00 17.39
C PRO A 480 -23.01 13.92 17.51
N GLU A 481 -22.08 14.13 18.43
CA GLU A 481 -20.94 13.22 18.61
C GLU A 481 -21.34 11.78 18.89
N GLU A 482 -22.39 11.57 19.69
CA GLU A 482 -22.88 10.24 20.03
C GLU A 482 -23.36 9.47 18.80
N GLU A 483 -23.96 10.16 17.83
CA GLU A 483 -24.41 9.56 16.57
C GLU A 483 -23.22 9.18 15.68
N VAL A 484 -22.23 10.08 15.56
CA VAL A 484 -20.98 9.80 14.82
C VAL A 484 -20.26 8.61 15.44
N ALA A 485 -20.13 8.59 16.77
CA ALA A 485 -19.46 7.52 17.49
C ALA A 485 -20.25 6.20 17.46
N GLY A 486 -21.59 6.27 17.40
CA GLY A 486 -22.46 5.11 17.14
C GLY A 486 -22.20 4.49 15.78
N TRP A 487 -22.20 5.33 14.73
CA TRP A 487 -21.94 4.89 13.37
C TRP A 487 -20.54 4.27 13.20
N ILE A 488 -19.49 4.83 13.82
CA ILE A 488 -18.14 4.24 13.78
C ILE A 488 -18.13 2.83 14.43
N ARG A 489 -18.90 2.63 15.51
CA ARG A 489 -19.04 1.32 16.17
C ARG A 489 -19.76 0.31 15.30
N GLU A 490 -20.79 0.73 14.58
CA GLU A 490 -21.51 -0.11 13.60
C GLU A 490 -20.58 -0.55 12.45
N MET A 491 -19.65 0.31 12.04
CA MET A 491 -18.61 0.00 11.06
C MET A 491 -17.46 -0.87 11.61
N GLY A 492 -17.59 -1.41 12.83
CA GLY A 492 -16.62 -2.31 13.44
C GLY A 492 -15.41 -1.62 14.08
N ALA A 493 -15.43 -0.30 14.26
CA ALA A 493 -14.34 0.46 14.86
C ALA A 493 -14.67 0.94 16.28
N SER A 494 -13.71 0.83 17.21
CA SER A 494 -13.90 1.26 18.61
C SER A 494 -13.47 2.72 18.79
N VAL A 495 -14.43 3.58 19.16
CA VAL A 495 -14.19 5.01 19.38
C VAL A 495 -13.56 5.25 20.75
N PRO A 496 -12.48 6.05 20.87
CA PRO A 496 -11.88 6.40 22.15
C PRO A 496 -12.80 7.32 22.98
N PRO A 497 -12.79 7.19 24.33
CA PRO A 497 -13.53 8.06 25.24
C PRO A 497 -13.26 9.56 25.04
N GLN A 498 -14.25 10.40 25.34
CA GLN A 498 -14.21 11.86 25.14
C GLN A 498 -13.14 12.61 25.94
N TRP A 499 -12.77 12.11 27.13
CA TRP A 499 -11.80 12.77 28.01
C TRP A 499 -10.36 12.60 27.53
N LEU A 500 -10.08 11.73 26.55
CA LEU A 500 -8.75 11.60 25.92
C LEU A 500 -8.39 12.80 25.02
N TRP A 501 -9.33 13.72 24.81
CA TRP A 501 -9.19 14.86 23.91
C TRP A 501 -9.09 16.15 24.73
N GLY A 502 -7.91 16.75 24.84
CA GLY A 502 -7.79 18.11 25.41
C GLY A 502 -6.51 18.48 26.14
N ALA A 503 -5.65 17.53 26.54
CA ALA A 503 -4.38 17.87 27.21
C ALA A 503 -3.18 17.21 26.52
N ALA A 504 -2.14 18.01 26.23
CA ALA A 504 -0.94 17.58 25.53
C ALA A 504 -0.15 16.44 26.25
N ASP A 505 -0.46 16.16 27.52
CA ASP A 505 0.20 15.15 28.36
C ASP A 505 -0.54 13.79 28.44
N GLU A 506 -1.78 13.69 27.96
CA GLU A 506 -2.62 12.46 28.07
C GLU A 506 -2.44 11.47 26.90
N ARG A 507 -1.44 11.69 26.04
CA ARG A 507 -1.16 10.86 24.85
C ARG A 507 -0.82 9.40 25.17
N ARG A 508 -0.40 9.09 26.40
CA ARG A 508 -0.03 7.74 26.86
C ARG A 508 -1.25 6.82 27.02
N GLU A 509 -2.43 7.36 27.30
CA GLU A 509 -3.66 6.58 27.52
C GLU A 509 -4.35 6.23 26.19
N MET A 510 -4.23 7.12 25.19
CA MET A 510 -4.62 6.82 23.81
C MET A 510 -3.79 5.67 23.22
N GLU A 511 -2.53 5.51 23.65
CA GLU A 511 -1.69 4.36 23.29
C GLU A 511 -2.14 3.05 23.95
N VAL A 512 -2.70 3.10 25.17
CA VAL A 512 -3.25 1.90 25.83
C VAL A 512 -4.55 1.49 25.13
N TRP A 513 -5.40 2.45 24.76
CA TRP A 513 -6.63 2.19 24.02
C TRP A 513 -6.36 1.61 22.62
N ASN A 514 -5.44 2.22 21.86
CA ASN A 514 -5.07 1.72 20.53
C ASN A 514 -4.39 0.34 20.59
N ARG A 515 -3.63 0.04 21.65
CA ARG A 515 -3.10 -1.33 21.91
C ARG A 515 -4.18 -2.32 22.36
N GLY A 516 -5.21 -1.86 23.06
CA GLY A 516 -6.38 -2.67 23.42
C GLY A 516 -7.17 -3.16 22.20
N LEU A 517 -7.15 -2.40 21.09
CA LEU A 517 -7.69 -2.84 19.80
C LEU A 517 -6.80 -3.89 19.12
N GLU A 518 -5.46 -3.73 19.18
CA GLU A 518 -4.53 -4.79 18.74
C GLU A 518 -4.77 -6.09 19.52
N TRP A 519 -5.04 -5.99 20.83
CA TRP A 519 -5.28 -7.14 21.72
C TRP A 519 -6.65 -7.81 21.47
N ARG A 520 -7.74 -7.05 21.33
CA ARG A 520 -9.08 -7.62 21.01
C ARG A 520 -9.14 -8.28 19.63
N SER A 521 -8.27 -7.89 18.69
CA SER A 521 -8.17 -8.54 17.37
C SER A 521 -7.42 -9.88 17.39
N ARG A 522 -6.84 -10.29 18.53
CA ARG A 522 -6.13 -11.56 18.68
C ARG A 522 -6.99 -12.72 19.19
N ASP A 523 -8.21 -12.46 19.66
CA ASP A 523 -9.04 -13.49 20.25
C ASP A 523 -10.32 -13.72 19.45
N ARG A 524 -10.26 -14.68 18.53
CA ARG A 524 -11.23 -15.79 18.43
C ARG A 524 -10.79 -16.75 17.33
N GLU A 525 -10.50 -17.97 17.79
CA GLU A 525 -10.27 -19.22 17.03
C GLU A 525 -8.85 -19.45 16.49
N GLY A 526 -8.15 -20.40 17.12
CA GLY A 526 -6.84 -20.86 16.65
C GLY A 526 -6.05 -21.77 17.59
N VAL A 527 -6.65 -22.88 18.02
CA VAL A 527 -6.01 -24.18 18.35
C VAL A 527 -4.98 -24.24 19.50
N MET A 528 -5.32 -25.06 20.50
CA MET A 528 -4.44 -25.46 21.60
C MET A 528 -3.27 -26.32 21.12
N ALA A 529 -2.05 -26.05 21.62
CA ALA A 529 -0.95 -27.00 21.60
C ALA A 529 -0.26 -27.03 22.96
N ASP A 530 -0.25 -28.24 23.54
CA ASP A 530 0.37 -28.66 24.78
C ASP A 530 1.80 -28.15 24.94
N ALA A 531 2.04 -27.38 26.00
CA ALA A 531 3.37 -27.20 26.56
C ALA A 531 3.62 -28.32 27.58
N GLY A 532 4.27 -29.38 27.12
CA GLY A 532 4.83 -30.41 27.97
C GLY A 532 6.00 -29.88 28.81
N ASP A 533 5.81 -29.98 30.12
CA ASP A 533 6.78 -30.36 31.15
C ASP A 533 8.07 -29.53 31.28
N TYR A 534 7.97 -28.46 32.06
CA TYR A 534 9.06 -28.04 32.95
C TYR A 534 8.51 -27.84 34.36
N GLY A 535 8.71 -28.85 35.21
CA GLY A 535 9.06 -28.67 36.62
C GLY A 535 7.97 -28.09 37.52
N ALA A 536 7.11 -28.98 38.01
CA ALA A 536 6.27 -28.73 39.15
C ALA A 536 7.09 -28.42 40.42
N SER A 537 6.88 -27.23 40.99
CA SER A 537 6.90 -27.07 42.45
C SER A 537 5.98 -25.93 42.86
N GLU A 538 4.92 -26.31 43.58
CA GLU A 538 4.10 -25.49 44.48
C GLU A 538 3.29 -24.33 43.87
N TRP A 539 2.12 -24.65 43.31
CA TRP A 539 0.93 -23.80 43.44
C TRP A 539 -0.29 -24.69 43.64
N GLU A 540 -0.65 -24.91 44.90
CA GLU A 540 -1.95 -25.45 45.33
C GLU A 540 -3.08 -24.45 44.99
N ASP A 541 -4.27 -25.01 44.74
CA ASP A 541 -5.57 -24.39 44.55
C ASP A 541 -5.69 -22.92 45.02
N LYS A 542 -5.82 -22.00 44.07
CA LYS A 542 -6.47 -20.71 44.31
C LYS A 542 -7.52 -20.44 43.25
N GLU A 543 -8.71 -20.11 43.75
CA GLU A 543 -9.91 -19.71 43.04
C GLU A 543 -9.62 -18.67 41.94
N ILE A 544 -10.44 -18.73 40.88
CA ILE A 544 -10.51 -17.70 39.84
C ILE A 544 -10.92 -16.38 40.51
N GLU A 545 -9.95 -15.50 40.77
CA GLU A 545 -10.23 -14.12 41.21
C GLU A 545 -10.75 -13.30 40.02
N GLU A 546 -11.92 -12.69 40.19
CA GLU A 546 -12.40 -11.60 39.33
C GLU A 546 -11.34 -10.48 39.26
N PRO A 547 -11.21 -9.78 38.11
CA PRO A 547 -10.23 -8.70 37.97
C PRO A 547 -10.46 -7.61 39.05
N PRO A 548 -9.39 -7.04 39.64
CA PRO A 548 -9.54 -6.10 40.74
C PRO A 548 -10.31 -4.85 40.28
N PRO A 549 -11.18 -4.29 41.15
CA PRO A 549 -11.92 -3.09 40.83
C PRO A 549 -10.97 -1.91 40.59
N VAL A 550 -11.31 -1.09 39.60
CA VAL A 550 -10.57 0.13 39.25
C VAL A 550 -10.60 1.09 40.45
N PRO A 551 -9.44 1.60 40.93
CA PRO A 551 -9.40 2.45 42.12
C PRO A 551 -10.15 3.76 41.88
N SER A 552 -10.78 4.25 42.94
CA SER A 552 -11.56 5.49 42.90
C SER A 552 -10.64 6.72 42.91
N TRP A 553 -11.15 7.86 42.41
CA TRP A 553 -10.39 9.12 42.28
C TRP A 553 -9.79 9.65 43.60
N GLU A 554 -10.24 9.20 44.77
CA GLU A 554 -9.66 9.57 46.06
C GLU A 554 -8.45 8.71 46.45
N GLU A 555 -8.23 7.57 45.80
CA GLU A 555 -7.12 6.65 46.08
C GLU A 555 -5.88 6.90 45.20
N VAL A 556 -6.04 7.67 44.12
CA VAL A 556 -4.97 8.02 43.17
C VAL A 556 -4.31 9.38 43.50
N ARG A 557 -4.90 10.16 44.40
CA ARG A 557 -4.43 11.50 44.79
C ARG A 557 -3.60 11.45 46.07
#